data_AF-A0A6L9IR29-F1
#
_entry.id   AF-A0A6L9IR29-F1
#
_cell.length_a   1.000
_cell.length_b   1.000
_cell.length_c   1.000
_cell.angle_alpha   90.00
_cell.angle_beta   90.00
_cell.angle_gamma   90.00
#
_symmetry.space_group_name_H-M   'P 1'
#
loop_
_entity.id
_entity.type
_entity.pdbx_description
1 polymer ?
#
loop_
_entity_poly.entity_id
_entity_poly.type
_entity_poly.pdbx_seq_one_letter_code
_entity_poly.pdbx_strand_id
1 'polypeptide(L)'
;MHERIVRCASCDGYGWLDADLLDDLDGADQAEAVLDCDWCGGGGYVYRDDRGVERRIPDADYPKLAATLEQLERERMRDIGYTGSAKHPTQQAIRQQHPPADPPDDGDN
;
A
#
# COMPACT_ATOMS: atom_id res chain seq x y z
N MET A 1 -15.55 -10.08 -20.02
CA MET A 1 -14.77 -9.94 -18.78
C MET A 1 -13.41 -9.43 -19.17
N HIS A 2 -13.09 -8.18 -18.83
CA HIS A 2 -11.73 -7.69 -18.94
C HIS A 2 -11.12 -7.78 -17.54
N GLU A 3 -10.29 -8.78 -17.32
CA GLU A 3 -9.52 -8.93 -16.09
C GLU A 3 -8.31 -8.01 -16.21
N ARG A 4 -8.14 -7.08 -15.27
CA ARG A 4 -7.00 -6.16 -15.27
C ARG A 4 -5.95 -6.66 -14.31
N ILE A 5 -4.70 -6.76 -14.78
CA ILE A 5 -3.56 -7.02 -13.91
C ILE A 5 -3.14 -5.72 -13.23
N VAL A 6 -3.11 -5.72 -11.89
CA VAL A 6 -2.67 -4.60 -11.05
C VAL A 6 -1.55 -5.06 -10.12
N ARG A 7 -0.69 -4.12 -9.68
CA ARG A 7 0.35 -4.38 -8.69
C ARG A 7 -0.28 -4.37 -7.30
N CYS A 8 0.02 -5.38 -6.49
CA CYS A 8 -0.44 -5.47 -5.10
C CYS A 8 0.43 -4.60 -4.19
N ALA A 9 -0.19 -3.75 -3.37
CA ALA A 9 0.52 -2.89 -2.41
C ALA A 9 1.16 -3.69 -1.25
N SER A 10 0.59 -4.84 -0.92
CA SER A 10 1.00 -5.63 0.25
C SER A 10 2.24 -6.48 -0.02
N CYS A 11 2.29 -7.20 -1.14
CA CYS A 11 3.39 -8.12 -1.45
C CYS A 11 4.25 -7.69 -2.65
N ASP A 12 4.00 -6.51 -3.22
CA ASP A 12 4.64 -6.02 -4.45
C ASP A 12 4.49 -6.94 -5.68
N GLY A 13 3.63 -7.95 -5.60
CA GLY A 13 3.31 -8.89 -6.68
C GLY A 13 2.26 -8.33 -7.64
N TYR A 14 1.71 -9.20 -8.49
CA TYR A 14 0.65 -8.84 -9.42
C TYR A 14 -0.58 -9.72 -9.20
N GLY A 15 -1.76 -9.11 -9.21
CA GLY A 15 -3.05 -9.78 -9.05
C GLY A 15 -4.03 -9.38 -10.15
N TRP A 16 -5.06 -10.20 -10.33
CA TRP A 16 -6.20 -9.87 -11.15
C TRP A 16 -7.21 -9.10 -10.32
N LEU A 17 -7.76 -8.04 -10.88
CA LEU A 17 -8.90 -7.35 -10.31
C LEU A 17 -10.14 -7.67 -11.14
N ASP A 18 -11.15 -8.18 -10.45
CA ASP A 18 -12.45 -8.45 -11.06
C ASP A 18 -13.14 -7.14 -11.43
N ALA A 19 -13.80 -7.13 -12.59
CA ALA A 19 -14.48 -5.96 -13.13
C ALA A 19 -15.55 -5.41 -12.17
N ASP A 20 -16.20 -6.28 -11.39
CA ASP A 20 -17.23 -5.87 -10.42
C ASP A 20 -16.65 -5.07 -9.24
N LEU A 21 -15.36 -5.26 -8.91
CA LEU A 21 -14.64 -4.47 -7.91
C LEU A 21 -14.05 -3.17 -8.48
N LEU A 22 -13.97 -3.05 -9.81
CA LEU A 22 -13.51 -1.84 -10.50
C LEU A 22 -14.61 -0.79 -10.62
N ASP A 23 -15.87 -1.21 -10.75
CA ASP A 23 -17.02 -0.30 -10.90
C ASP A 23 -17.29 0.50 -9.60
N ASP A 24 -16.97 -0.05 -8.43
CA ASP A 24 -17.05 0.66 -7.15
C ASP A 24 -15.91 1.69 -6.94
N LEU A 25 -14.87 1.66 -7.79
CA LEU A 25 -13.72 2.57 -7.76
C LEU A 25 -13.91 3.72 -8.75
N ASP A 26 -15.06 4.39 -8.68
CA ASP A 26 -15.42 5.51 -9.55
C ASP A 26 -14.45 6.71 -9.37
N GLY A 27 -13.45 6.78 -10.24
CA GLY A 27 -12.58 7.96 -10.38
C GLY A 27 -11.46 8.11 -9.35
N ALA A 28 -11.27 7.16 -8.43
CA ALA A 28 -10.02 7.06 -7.69
C ALA A 28 -8.93 6.63 -8.67
N ASP A 29 -7.81 7.35 -8.72
CA ASP A 29 -6.65 6.98 -9.53
C ASP A 29 -6.40 5.47 -9.40
N GLN A 30 -6.70 4.73 -10.47
CA GLN A 30 -6.79 3.27 -10.55
C GLN A 30 -5.44 2.56 -10.28
N ALA A 31 -4.44 3.32 -9.84
CA ALA A 31 -3.11 2.91 -9.45
C ALA A 31 -2.94 2.75 -7.93
N GLU A 32 -3.88 3.26 -7.11
CA GLU A 32 -3.72 3.30 -5.63
C GLU A 32 -4.86 2.64 -4.85
N ALA A 33 -5.84 2.02 -5.53
CA ALA A 33 -6.82 1.19 -4.85
C ALA A 33 -6.08 0.01 -4.18
N VAL A 34 -5.99 0.06 -2.85
CA VAL A 34 -5.31 -0.91 -1.99
C VAL A 34 -6.01 -2.25 -2.14
N LEU A 35 -5.63 -3.00 -3.16
CA LEU A 35 -6.19 -4.31 -3.45
C LEU A 35 -5.13 -5.34 -3.14
N ASP A 36 -5.34 -5.97 -2.01
CA ASP A 36 -4.67 -7.19 -1.64
C ASP A 36 -4.98 -8.24 -2.71
N CYS A 37 -3.94 -8.77 -3.37
CA CYS A 37 -4.14 -9.84 -4.32
C CYS A 37 -4.41 -11.16 -3.58
N ASP A 38 -5.23 -12.02 -4.18
CA ASP A 38 -5.52 -13.36 -3.65
C ASP A 38 -4.27 -14.20 -3.40
N TRP A 39 -3.21 -13.94 -4.17
CA TRP A 39 -1.95 -14.65 -4.06
C TRP A 39 -1.29 -14.49 -2.68
N CYS A 40 -1.26 -13.26 -2.14
CA CYS A 40 -0.77 -13.01 -0.77
C CYS A 40 -1.90 -13.01 0.27
N GLY A 41 -3.16 -12.90 -0.17
CA GLY A 41 -4.34 -12.80 0.69
C GLY A 41 -4.26 -11.64 1.69
N GLY A 42 -3.61 -10.55 1.29
CA GLY A 42 -3.37 -9.36 2.12
C GLY A 42 -2.28 -9.50 3.17
N GLY A 43 -1.65 -10.68 3.28
CA GLY A 43 -0.59 -10.90 4.27
C GLY A 43 0.72 -10.20 3.95
N GLY A 44 0.95 -9.78 2.69
CA GLY A 44 2.19 -9.12 2.25
C GLY A 44 3.45 -9.99 2.21
N TYR A 45 3.38 -11.21 2.77
CA TYR A 45 4.51 -12.12 2.89
C TYR A 45 4.21 -13.49 2.26
N VAL A 46 5.18 -13.97 1.48
CA VAL A 46 5.20 -15.32 0.91
C VAL A 46 6.50 -16.00 1.30
N TYR A 47 6.50 -17.33 1.44
CA TYR A 47 7.71 -18.12 1.62
C TYR A 47 7.97 -18.95 0.36
N ARG A 48 9.24 -19.30 0.13
CA ARG A 48 9.62 -20.20 -0.95
C ARG A 48 9.67 -21.62 -0.42
N ASP A 49 8.90 -22.52 -1.03
CA ASP A 49 8.90 -23.94 -0.67
C ASP A 49 10.15 -24.67 -1.20
N ASP A 50 10.31 -25.95 -0.82
CA ASP A 50 11.44 -26.79 -1.22
C ASP A 50 11.56 -27.01 -2.74
N ARG A 51 10.50 -26.68 -3.50
CA ARG A 51 10.46 -26.76 -4.97
C ARG A 51 10.76 -25.40 -5.61
N GLY A 52 11.10 -24.40 -4.82
CA GLY A 52 11.35 -23.04 -5.28
C GLY A 52 10.09 -22.24 -5.58
N VAL A 53 8.90 -22.74 -5.22
CA VAL A 53 7.63 -22.08 -5.51
C VAL A 53 7.26 -21.16 -4.34
N GLU A 54 6.89 -19.93 -4.67
CA GLU A 54 6.40 -18.96 -3.68
C GLU A 54 4.97 -19.28 -3.28
N ARG A 55 4.74 -19.38 -1.97
CA ARG A 55 3.45 -19.73 -1.36
C ARG A 55 3.12 -18.81 -0.21
N ARG A 56 1.82 -18.61 0.02
CA ARG A 56 1.30 -17.93 1.21
C ARG A 56 1.71 -18.70 2.47
N ILE A 57 2.14 -17.97 3.50
CA ILE A 57 2.42 -18.53 4.82
C ILE A 57 1.11 -19.12 5.40
N PRO A 58 1.09 -20.40 5.82
CA PRO A 58 -0.10 -20.98 6.42
C PRO A 58 -0.50 -20.27 7.71
N ASP A 59 -1.80 -20.11 7.95
CA ASP A 59 -2.29 -19.37 9.11
C ASP A 59 -1.78 -19.92 10.46
N ALA A 60 -1.62 -21.24 10.54
CA ALA A 60 -1.11 -21.93 11.72
C ALA A 60 0.35 -21.61 12.07
N ASP A 61 1.12 -21.07 11.12
CA ASP A 61 2.53 -20.76 11.29
C ASP A 61 2.77 -19.27 11.59
N TYR A 62 1.78 -18.38 11.40
CA TYR A 62 1.90 -16.97 11.77
C TYR A 62 2.34 -16.75 13.22
N PRO A 63 1.79 -17.43 14.24
CA PRO A 63 2.24 -17.23 15.62
C PRO A 63 3.72 -17.55 15.84
N LYS A 64 4.28 -18.49 15.06
CA LYS A 64 5.70 -18.88 15.15
C LYS A 64 6.61 -17.87 14.47
N LEU A 65 6.12 -17.23 13.41
CA LEU A 65 6.87 -16.30 12.56
C LEU A 65 6.62 -14.83 12.91
N ALA A 66 5.67 -14.53 13.81
CA ALA A 66 5.24 -13.17 14.12
C ALA A 66 6.39 -12.22 14.42
N ALA A 67 7.32 -12.61 15.29
CA ALA A 67 8.49 -11.79 15.65
C ALA A 67 9.42 -11.52 14.45
N THR A 68 9.59 -12.50 13.57
CA THR A 68 10.40 -12.37 12.35
C THR A 68 9.70 -11.44 11.34
N LEU A 69 8.40 -11.64 11.11
CA LEU A 69 7.62 -10.81 10.20
C LEU A 69 7.59 -9.35 10.66
N GLU A 70 7.42 -9.11 11.97
CA GLU A 70 7.47 -7.75 12.52
C GLU A 70 8.84 -7.09 12.32
N GLN A 71 9.93 -7.85 12.45
CA GLN A 71 11.27 -7.34 12.17
C GLN A 71 11.46 -6.97 10.70
N LEU A 72 11.03 -7.85 9.79
CA LEU A 72 11.10 -7.60 8.34
C LEU A 72 10.24 -6.39 7.93
N GLU A 73 9.05 -6.23 8.52
CA GLU A 73 8.21 -5.05 8.27
C GLU A 73 8.91 -3.77 8.72
N ARG A 74 9.55 -3.78 9.91
CA ARG A 74 10.33 -2.63 10.39
C ARG A 74 11.49 -2.29 9.45
N GLU A 75 12.14 -3.29 8.86
CA GLU A 75 13.22 -3.09 7.88
C GLU A 75 12.67 -2.50 6.58
N ARG A 76 11.61 -3.10 6.01
CA ARG A 76 10.91 -2.56 4.83
C ARG A 76 10.48 -1.11 5.04
N MET A 77 9.90 -0.80 6.18
CA MET A 77 9.49 0.56 6.53
C MET A 77 10.69 1.52 6.53
N ARG A 78 11.84 1.13 7.09
CA ARG A 78 13.05 1.97 7.05
C ARG A 78 13.55 2.18 5.62
N ASP A 79 13.50 1.16 4.78
CA ASP A 79 13.94 1.25 3.39
C ASP A 79 13.08 2.23 2.56
N ILE A 80 11.78 2.30 2.84
CA ILE A 80 10.89 3.31 2.23
C ILE A 80 10.97 4.69 2.93
N GLY A 81 11.94 4.87 3.84
CA GLY A 81 12.23 6.14 4.50
C GLY A 81 11.44 6.41 5.78
N TYR A 82 10.76 5.42 6.35
CA TYR A 82 10.10 5.55 7.65
C TYR A 82 11.14 5.47 8.78
N THR A 83 11.25 6.54 9.57
CA THR A 83 12.26 6.64 10.64
C THR A 83 11.76 6.18 12.01
N GLY A 84 10.51 5.74 12.15
CA GLY A 84 9.92 5.35 13.44
C GLY A 84 9.48 6.53 14.32
N SER A 85 9.73 7.76 13.90
CA SER A 85 9.37 8.98 14.63
C SER A 85 8.27 9.71 13.88
N ALA A 86 7.18 10.06 14.56
CA ALA A 86 6.24 11.03 14.01
C ALA A 86 7.00 12.34 13.77
N LYS A 87 7.04 12.82 12.52
CA LYS A 87 7.56 14.16 12.22
C LYS A 87 6.73 15.17 13.00
N HIS A 88 7.39 16.06 13.74
CA HIS A 88 6.69 17.16 14.42
C HIS A 88 5.85 17.92 13.38
N PRO A 89 4.66 18.46 13.70
CA PRO A 89 3.80 19.11 12.72
C PRO A 89 4.50 20.14 11.84
N THR A 90 5.46 20.89 12.40
CA THR A 90 6.26 21.88 11.66
C THR A 90 7.30 21.26 10.70
N GLN A 91 7.62 19.99 10.84
CA GLN A 91 8.56 19.23 9.98
C GLN A 91 7.84 18.42 8.88
N GLN A 92 6.51 18.45 8.86
CA GLN A 92 5.72 17.77 7.84
C GLN A 92 5.63 18.65 6.58
N ALA A 93 6.29 18.23 5.50
CA ALA A 93 6.36 18.99 4.24
C ALA A 93 4.98 19.38 3.68
N ILE A 94 3.97 18.50 3.85
CA ILE A 94 2.58 18.78 3.44
C ILE A 94 1.96 19.98 4.17
N ARG A 95 2.40 20.25 5.40
CA ARG A 95 1.94 21.40 6.20
C ARG A 95 2.72 22.69 5.92
N GLN A 96 3.85 22.59 5.23
CA GLN A 96 4.65 23.73 4.79
C GLN A 96 4.21 24.26 3.42
N GLN A 97 3.34 23.53 2.72
CA GLN A 97 2.69 24.03 1.52
C GLN A 97 1.65 25.08 1.96
N HIS A 98 2.05 26.35 1.90
CA HIS A 98 1.08 27.44 1.95
C HIS A 98 0.07 27.23 0.82
N PRO A 99 -1.25 27.28 1.09
CA PRO A 99 -2.22 27.34 0.02
C PRO A 99 -1.86 28.54 -0.89
N PRO A 100 -2.03 28.41 -2.21
CA PRO A 100 -1.89 29.56 -3.10
C PRO A 100 -2.76 30.68 -2.54
N ALA A 101 -2.18 31.88 -2.39
CA ALA A 101 -2.93 33.03 -1.93
C ALA A 101 -4.18 33.18 -2.82
N ASP A 102 -5.35 33.29 -2.20
CA ASP A 102 -6.57 33.59 -2.93
C ASP A 102 -6.32 34.81 -3.84
N PRO A 103 -6.71 34.75 -5.12
CA PRO A 103 -6.61 35.93 -5.98
C PRO A 103 -7.40 37.08 -5.32
N PRO A 104 -6.94 38.33 -5.45
CA PRO A 104 -7.64 39.46 -4.87
C PRO A 104 -9.09 39.48 -5.36
N ASP A 105 -10.00 39.62 -4.41
CA ASP A 105 -11.42 39.89 -4.65
C ASP A 105 -11.52 41.29 -5.27
N ASP A 106 -11.40 41.36 -6.60
CA ASP A 106 -11.73 42.53 -7.39
C ASP A 106 -13.26 42.69 -7.37
N GLY A 107 -13.77 43.11 -6.21
CA GLY A 107 -15.18 43.44 -6.03
C GLY A 107 -15.59 44.53 -7.01
N ASP A 108 -16.33 44.13 -8.04
CA ASP A 108 -17.01 45.03 -8.95
C ASP A 108 -17.99 45.94 -8.18
N ASN A 109 -17.82 47.25 -8.35
CA ASN A 109 -18.68 48.32 -7.86
C ASN A 109 -19.68 48.74 -8.94
#